data_AF-D0NMZ4-F1
#
_entry.id   AF-D0NMZ4-F1
#
_cell.length_a   1.000
_cell.length_b   1.000
_cell.length_c   1.000
_cell.angle_alpha   90.00
_cell.angle_beta   90.00
_cell.angle_gamma   90.00
#
_symmetry.space_group_name_H-M   'P 1'
#
loop_
_entity.id
_entity.type
_entity.pdbx_description
1 polymer ?
#
loop_
_entity_poly.entity_id
_entity_poly.type
_entity_poly.pdbx_seq_one_letter_code
_entity_poly.pdbx_strand_id
1 'polypeptide(L)'
;MLIPQPIFEKIRHRCTTTGDTFENVVATVKCCLKPKTLKNLATYVLKKPLASVTDADVMNTVKARCHTFKNEFVPDVASLFRQKLKMDLSVDDCDARVFRYYEDFNGIVEDNGLQKLIGTGNESEAGCKSRLKAHCRILA
;
A
#
# COMPACT_ATOMS: atom_id res chain seq x y z
N MET A 1 -1.27 -9.60 4.65
CA MET A 1 -1.77 -9.20 5.97
C MET A 1 -2.98 -10.05 6.30
N LEU A 2 -2.96 -10.64 7.51
CA LEU A 2 -4.14 -11.22 8.12
C LEU A 2 -5.16 -10.10 8.36
N ILE A 3 -6.44 -10.43 8.35
CA ILE A 3 -7.46 -9.62 9.06
C ILE A 3 -6.86 -9.29 10.44
N PRO A 4 -6.86 -8.02 10.89
CA PRO A 4 -6.30 -7.66 12.18
C PRO A 4 -6.82 -8.62 13.26
N GLN A 5 -5.91 -9.24 14.01
CA GLN A 5 -6.24 -10.18 15.10
C GLN A 5 -7.41 -9.74 16.01
N PRO A 6 -7.61 -8.44 16.34
CA PRO A 6 -8.77 -8.02 17.14
C PRO A 6 -10.14 -8.27 16.48
N ILE A 7 -10.24 -8.38 15.15
CA ILE A 7 -11.52 -8.60 14.46
C ILE A 7 -11.90 -10.09 14.50
N PHE A 8 -10.92 -10.98 14.35
CA PHE A 8 -11.13 -12.42 14.37
C PHE A 8 -11.63 -12.90 15.74
N GLU A 9 -11.04 -12.38 16.82
CA GLU A 9 -11.50 -12.68 18.19
C GLU A 9 -12.89 -12.13 18.47
N LYS A 10 -13.21 -10.92 17.99
CA LYS A 10 -14.56 -10.34 18.13
C LYS A 10 -15.62 -11.16 17.41
N ILE A 11 -15.33 -11.65 16.20
CA ILE A 11 -16.26 -12.53 15.47
C ILE A 11 -16.44 -13.84 16.23
N ARG A 12 -15.35 -14.45 16.73
CA ARG A 12 -15.42 -15.68 17.52
C ARG A 12 -16.27 -15.49 18.78
N HIS A 13 -16.04 -14.42 19.53
CA HIS A 13 -16.81 -14.11 20.74
C HIS A 13 -18.30 -13.89 20.46
N ARG A 14 -18.64 -13.21 19.36
CA ARG A 14 -20.02 -13.06 18.91
C ARG A 14 -20.65 -14.40 18.53
N CYS A 15 -19.93 -15.27 17.83
CA CYS A 15 -20.40 -16.62 17.49
C CYS A 15 -20.72 -17.44 18.77
N THR A 16 -19.87 -17.35 19.80
CA THR A 16 -20.10 -18.00 21.09
C THR A 16 -21.36 -17.47 21.80
N THR A 17 -21.69 -16.20 21.60
CA THR A 17 -22.85 -15.55 22.26
C THR A 17 -24.16 -15.85 21.53
N THR A 18 -24.14 -15.93 20.20
CA THR A 18 -25.34 -16.18 19.38
C THR A 18 -25.64 -17.67 19.19
N GLY A 19 -24.67 -18.55 19.48
CA GLY A 19 -24.78 -20.00 19.22
C GLY A 19 -24.46 -20.38 17.77
N ASP A 20 -23.98 -19.44 16.96
CA ASP A 20 -23.57 -19.69 15.59
C ASP A 20 -22.19 -20.35 15.53
N THR A 21 -21.98 -21.26 14.58
CA THR A 21 -20.65 -21.83 14.34
C THR A 21 -19.78 -20.82 13.59
N PHE A 22 -18.56 -20.64 14.07
CA PHE A 22 -17.60 -19.68 13.50
C PHE A 22 -17.37 -19.88 12.00
N GLU A 23 -17.37 -21.14 11.55
CA GLU A 23 -17.22 -21.55 10.16
C GLU A 23 -18.38 -21.09 9.26
N ASN A 24 -19.58 -20.94 9.81
CA ASN A 24 -20.73 -20.41 9.07
C ASN A 24 -20.67 -18.88 8.94
N VAL A 25 -19.99 -18.20 9.85
CA VAL A 25 -19.91 -16.73 9.91
C VAL A 25 -18.75 -16.19 9.07
N VAL A 26 -17.67 -16.96 8.94
CA VAL A 26 -16.51 -16.54 8.16
C VAL A 26 -16.66 -16.97 6.69
N ALA A 27 -16.93 -16.00 5.82
CA ALA A 27 -16.89 -16.23 4.38
C ALA A 27 -15.46 -16.55 3.92
N THR A 28 -15.30 -17.63 3.15
CA THR A 28 -14.01 -17.97 2.53
C THR A 28 -13.55 -16.87 1.58
N VAL A 29 -12.25 -16.62 1.49
CA VAL A 29 -11.65 -15.61 0.60
C VAL A 29 -12.00 -15.90 -0.86
N LYS A 30 -12.14 -17.17 -1.24
CA LYS A 30 -12.63 -17.58 -2.56
C LYS A 30 -14.01 -17.01 -2.90
N CYS A 31 -14.93 -16.95 -1.93
CA CYS A 31 -16.30 -16.47 -2.16
C CYS A 31 -16.35 -14.98 -2.49
N CYS A 32 -15.31 -14.21 -2.15
CA CYS A 32 -15.21 -12.80 -2.51
C CYS A 32 -14.90 -12.56 -4.00
N LEU A 33 -14.52 -13.60 -4.75
CA LEU A 33 -14.21 -13.50 -6.17
C LEU A 33 -15.43 -13.87 -7.02
N LYS A 34 -15.67 -13.09 -8.09
CA LYS A 34 -16.62 -13.49 -9.12
C LYS A 34 -16.24 -14.88 -9.66
N PRO A 35 -17.19 -15.81 -9.89
CA PRO A 35 -16.88 -17.18 -10.32
C PRO A 35 -15.98 -17.26 -11.55
N LYS A 36 -16.19 -16.37 -12.54
CA LYS A 36 -15.36 -16.26 -13.74
C LYS A 36 -13.92 -15.85 -13.41
N THR A 37 -13.74 -14.92 -12.48
CA THR A 37 -12.42 -14.46 -12.03
C THR A 37 -11.68 -15.57 -11.29
N LEU A 38 -12.37 -16.31 -10.41
CA LEU A 38 -11.77 -17.43 -9.68
C LEU A 38 -11.36 -18.57 -10.62
N LYS A 39 -12.18 -18.90 -11.61
CA LYS A 39 -11.84 -19.90 -12.64
C LYS A 39 -10.59 -19.50 -13.42
N ASN A 40 -10.53 -18.25 -13.89
CA ASN A 40 -9.36 -17.74 -14.62
C ASN A 40 -8.11 -17.70 -13.73
N LEU A 41 -8.24 -17.33 -12.46
CA LEU A 41 -7.15 -17.34 -11.49
C LEU A 41 -6.60 -18.76 -11.31
N ALA A 42 -7.47 -19.76 -11.14
CA ALA A 42 -7.10 -21.16 -10.99
C ALA A 42 -6.35 -21.70 -12.22
N THR A 43 -6.90 -21.45 -13.42
CA THR A 43 -6.36 -21.96 -14.68
C THR A 43 -5.07 -21.27 -15.09
N TYR A 44 -5.05 -19.93 -15.14
CA TYR A 44 -3.96 -19.19 -15.78
C TYR A 44 -2.86 -18.77 -14.81
N VAL A 45 -3.20 -18.53 -13.54
CA VAL A 45 -2.23 -18.01 -12.56
C VAL A 45 -1.72 -19.10 -11.65
N LEU A 46 -2.62 -19.84 -11.00
CA LEU A 46 -2.26 -20.89 -10.04
C LEU A 46 -1.95 -22.23 -10.72
N LYS A 47 -2.31 -22.39 -12.01
CA LYS A 47 -2.11 -23.61 -12.82
C LYS A 47 -2.56 -24.89 -12.10
N LYS A 48 -3.73 -24.84 -11.45
CA LYS A 48 -4.26 -25.97 -10.69
C LYS A 48 -5.77 -26.11 -10.78
N PRO A 49 -6.32 -27.31 -10.48
CA PRO A 49 -7.76 -27.52 -10.48
C PRO A 49 -8.48 -26.57 -9.54
N LEU A 50 -9.65 -26.08 -9.95
CA LEU A 50 -10.46 -25.15 -9.15
C LEU A 50 -10.79 -25.71 -7.75
N ALA A 51 -11.02 -27.02 -7.66
CA ALA A 51 -11.28 -27.73 -6.40
C ALA A 51 -10.08 -27.71 -5.42
N SER A 52 -8.85 -27.61 -5.95
CA SER A 52 -7.60 -27.60 -5.18
C SER A 52 -7.06 -26.19 -4.90
N VAL A 53 -7.78 -25.15 -5.33
CA VAL A 53 -7.50 -23.78 -4.88
C VAL A 53 -7.85 -23.69 -3.40
N THR A 54 -7.03 -23.04 -2.58
CA THR A 54 -7.31 -22.72 -1.17
C THR A 54 -7.36 -21.20 -1.00
N ASP A 55 -7.94 -20.72 0.09
CA ASP A 55 -7.97 -19.29 0.40
C ASP A 55 -6.57 -18.70 0.53
N ALA A 56 -5.61 -19.50 1.01
CA ALA A 56 -4.21 -19.09 1.10
C ALA A 56 -3.60 -18.82 -0.28
N ASP A 57 -3.92 -19.61 -1.30
CA ASP A 57 -3.41 -19.40 -2.66
C ASP A 57 -3.94 -18.12 -3.27
N VAL A 58 -5.24 -17.87 -3.09
CA VAL A 58 -5.90 -16.64 -3.56
C VAL A 58 -5.24 -15.44 -2.89
N MET A 59 -5.13 -15.48 -1.56
CA MET A 59 -4.54 -14.40 -0.78
C MET A 59 -3.06 -14.17 -1.12
N ASN A 60 -2.28 -15.23 -1.31
CA ASN A 60 -0.87 -15.12 -1.70
C ASN A 60 -0.72 -14.54 -3.11
N THR A 61 -1.59 -14.91 -4.04
CA THR A 61 -1.59 -14.36 -5.40
C THR A 61 -1.95 -12.87 -5.41
N VAL A 62 -2.95 -12.48 -4.63
CA VAL A 62 -3.33 -11.06 -4.47
C VAL A 62 -2.16 -10.27 -3.89
N LYS A 63 -1.55 -10.76 -2.79
CA LYS A 63 -0.37 -10.11 -2.20
C LYS A 63 0.78 -10.00 -3.21
N ALA A 64 1.11 -11.08 -3.90
CA ALA A 64 2.18 -11.09 -4.89
C ALA A 64 1.95 -10.03 -5.95
N ARG A 65 0.74 -9.98 -6.55
CA ARG A 65 0.39 -8.95 -7.54
C ARG A 65 0.39 -7.54 -6.96
N CYS A 66 -0.09 -7.32 -5.74
CA CYS A 66 -0.02 -6.02 -5.08
C CYS A 66 1.43 -5.60 -4.78
N HIS A 67 2.33 -6.55 -4.51
CA HIS A 67 3.76 -6.28 -4.36
C HIS A 67 4.40 -5.94 -5.71
N THR A 68 4.05 -6.62 -6.80
CA THR A 68 4.52 -6.26 -8.14
C THR A 68 3.99 -4.89 -8.57
N PHE A 69 2.74 -4.56 -8.24
CA PHE A 69 2.12 -3.26 -8.56
C PHE A 69 2.81 -2.09 -7.85
N LYS A 70 3.37 -2.31 -6.65
CA LYS A 70 4.18 -1.32 -5.94
C LYS A 70 5.59 -1.13 -6.52
N ASN A 71 6.07 -2.05 -7.36
CA ASN A 71 7.40 -1.99 -7.97
C ASN A 71 7.36 -1.60 -9.45
N GLU A 72 6.26 -1.84 -10.17
CA GLU A 72 6.09 -1.42 -11.57
C GLU A 72 5.55 0.00 -11.70
N PHE A 73 4.87 0.52 -10.67
CA PHE A 73 4.54 1.93 -10.56
C PHE A 73 5.55 2.60 -9.64
N VAL A 74 6.81 2.64 -10.06
CA VAL A 74 7.66 3.78 -9.67
C VAL A 74 7.16 4.89 -10.59
N PRO A 75 6.24 5.78 -10.16
CA PRO A 75 5.98 6.97 -10.94
C PRO A 75 7.34 7.61 -11.16
N ASP A 76 7.64 8.09 -12.38
CA ASP A 76 8.83 8.92 -12.59
C ASP A 76 8.81 9.97 -11.49
N VAL A 77 9.64 9.76 -10.47
CA VAL A 77 9.51 10.48 -9.19
C VAL A 77 9.74 11.95 -9.49
N ALA A 78 10.66 12.24 -10.40
CA ALA A 78 10.88 13.59 -10.88
C ALA A 78 9.63 14.17 -11.58
N SER A 79 8.92 13.41 -12.42
CA SER A 79 7.65 13.86 -13.02
C SER A 79 6.55 14.11 -11.99
N LEU A 80 6.41 13.21 -11.00
CA LEU A 80 5.44 13.36 -9.92
C LEU A 80 5.65 14.69 -9.17
N PHE A 81 6.88 14.96 -8.75
CA PHE A 81 7.21 16.20 -8.05
C PHE A 81 7.09 17.42 -8.97
N ARG A 82 7.53 17.36 -10.23
CA ARG A 82 7.32 18.46 -11.19
C ARG A 82 5.84 18.83 -11.40
N GLN A 83 4.95 17.83 -11.37
CA GLN A 83 3.51 18.06 -11.57
C GLN A 83 2.82 18.56 -10.30
N LYS A 84 3.17 17.99 -9.15
CA LYS A 84 2.43 18.16 -7.89
C LYS A 84 3.04 19.19 -6.95
N LEU A 85 4.36 19.33 -6.93
CA LEU A 85 5.06 20.23 -6.03
C LEU A 85 5.36 21.54 -6.74
N LYS A 86 4.67 22.61 -6.33
CA LYS A 86 4.87 23.96 -6.86
C LYS A 86 4.97 24.94 -5.71
N MET A 87 5.88 25.88 -5.82
CA MET A 87 5.97 26.97 -4.86
C MET A 87 4.80 27.93 -5.09
N ASP A 88 4.02 28.19 -4.04
CA ASP A 88 2.93 29.16 -4.09
C ASP A 88 3.49 30.58 -4.01
N LEU A 89 3.56 31.25 -5.16
CA LEU A 89 4.08 32.62 -5.27
C LEU A 89 3.07 33.67 -4.81
N SER A 90 1.82 33.31 -4.50
CA SER A 90 0.83 34.23 -3.92
C SER A 90 1.13 34.59 -2.46
N VAL A 91 2.03 33.83 -1.84
CA VAL A 91 2.53 34.05 -0.49
C VAL A 91 3.62 35.12 -0.50
N ASP A 92 3.35 36.22 0.20
CA ASP A 92 4.28 37.35 0.33
C ASP A 92 5.45 37.03 1.26
N ASP A 93 5.18 36.38 2.40
CA ASP A 93 6.20 35.98 3.37
C ASP A 93 7.06 34.81 2.86
N CYS A 94 8.34 35.09 2.64
CA CYS A 94 9.30 34.13 2.09
C CYS A 94 9.44 32.86 2.96
N ASP A 95 9.46 33.01 4.27
CA ASP A 95 9.67 31.89 5.19
C ASP A 95 8.45 30.97 5.21
N ALA A 96 7.25 31.54 5.30
CA ALA A 96 5.98 30.82 5.22
C ALA A 96 5.76 30.15 3.86
N ARG A 97 6.30 30.73 2.78
CA ARG A 97 6.25 30.13 1.44
C ARG A 97 7.14 28.90 1.35
N VAL A 98 8.37 28.99 1.83
CA VAL A 98 9.32 27.88 1.85
C VAL A 98 8.84 26.78 2.80
N PHE A 99 8.29 27.14 3.95
CA PHE A 99 7.76 26.18 4.91
C PHE A 99 6.64 25.33 4.30
N ARG A 100 5.62 25.96 3.69
CA ARG A 100 4.53 25.26 3.01
C ARG A 100 5.01 24.36 1.88
N TYR A 101 6.02 24.80 1.12
CA TYR A 101 6.62 23.98 0.08
C TYR A 101 7.18 22.66 0.63
N TYR A 102 7.82 22.69 1.81
CA TYR A 102 8.30 21.47 2.45
C TYR A 102 7.18 20.64 3.09
N GLU A 103 6.12 21.25 3.59
CA GLU A 103 4.91 20.52 4.01
C GLU A 103 4.29 19.74 2.85
N ASP A 104 4.10 20.40 1.71
CA ASP A 104 3.58 19.77 0.48
C ASP A 104 4.51 18.65 -0.02
N PHE A 105 5.82 18.87 0.04
CA PHE A 105 6.81 17.83 -0.27
C PHE A 105 6.62 16.59 0.61
N ASN A 106 6.55 16.78 1.93
CA ASN A 106 6.39 15.68 2.88
C ASN A 106 5.04 14.96 2.67
N GLY A 107 3.96 15.69 2.41
CA GLY A 107 2.66 15.13 2.06
C GLY A 107 2.73 14.24 0.82
N ILE A 108 3.39 14.70 -0.26
CA ILE A 108 3.59 13.90 -1.48
C ILE A 108 4.42 12.64 -1.19
N VAL A 109 5.48 12.74 -0.39
CA VAL A 109 6.29 11.59 0.02
C VAL A 109 5.45 10.57 0.79
N GLU A 110 4.59 11.02 1.70
CA GLU A 110 3.76 10.16 2.53
C GLU A 110 2.66 9.46 1.73
N ASP A 111 1.91 10.22 0.93
CA ASP A 111 0.81 9.73 0.10
C ASP A 111 1.26 8.68 -0.91
N ASN A 112 2.50 8.79 -1.40
CA ASN A 112 3.06 7.90 -2.41
C ASN A 112 3.97 6.80 -1.81
N GLY A 113 4.10 6.74 -0.48
CA GLY A 113 4.91 5.71 0.17
C GLY A 113 6.41 5.81 -0.11
N LEU A 114 6.90 7.01 -0.42
CA LEU A 114 8.28 7.27 -0.84
C LEU A 114 9.24 7.52 0.35
N GLN A 115 8.79 7.30 1.59
CA GLN A 115 9.55 7.64 2.79
C GLN A 115 10.93 6.97 2.80
N LYS A 116 11.00 5.70 2.40
CA LYS A 116 12.27 4.94 2.32
C LYS A 116 13.23 5.44 1.23
N LEU A 117 12.69 6.08 0.20
CA LEU A 117 13.46 6.53 -0.97
C LEU A 117 13.99 7.95 -0.75
N ILE A 118 13.13 8.87 -0.29
CA ILE A 118 13.37 10.32 -0.26
C ILE A 118 12.85 11.02 1.00
N GLY A 119 12.21 10.31 1.93
CA GLY A 119 11.69 10.93 3.15
C GLY A 119 12.80 11.41 4.08
N THR A 120 12.40 12.18 5.09
CA THR A 120 13.20 12.58 6.26
C THR A 120 13.21 11.41 7.26
N GLY A 121 14.20 10.54 7.15
CA GLY A 121 14.36 9.43 8.10
C GLY A 121 14.80 9.92 9.46
N ASN A 122 14.87 9.00 10.41
CA ASN A 122 15.48 9.25 11.70
C ASN A 122 16.97 9.57 11.47
N GLU A 123 17.55 10.56 12.15
CA GLU A 123 18.98 10.92 11.98
C GLU A 123 19.95 9.75 12.23
N SER A 124 19.49 8.74 12.97
CA SER A 124 20.18 7.49 13.28
C SER A 124 20.13 6.44 12.14
N GLU A 125 19.35 6.62 11.07
CA GLU A 125 19.25 5.65 9.97
C GLU A 125 20.41 5.80 8.97
N ALA A 126 21.11 4.70 8.73
CA ALA A 126 22.09 4.59 7.64
C ALA A 126 21.42 4.93 6.29
N GLY A 127 22.00 5.88 5.54
CA GLY A 127 21.49 6.28 4.22
C GLY A 127 20.87 7.67 4.13
N CYS A 128 20.86 8.46 5.21
CA CYS A 128 20.43 9.87 5.21
C CYS A 128 21.10 10.68 4.07
N LYS A 129 22.42 10.55 3.88
CA LYS A 129 23.16 11.21 2.79
C LYS A 129 22.67 10.80 1.39
N SER A 130 22.31 9.53 1.19
CA SER A 130 21.80 9.02 -0.08
C SER A 130 20.41 9.57 -0.39
N ARG A 131 19.55 9.68 0.62
CA ARG A 131 18.20 10.26 0.52
C ARG A 131 18.25 11.76 0.23
N LEU A 132 19.12 12.51 0.91
CA LEU A 132 19.36 13.93 0.62
C LEU A 132 19.86 14.14 -0.82
N LYS A 133 20.75 13.28 -1.31
CA LYS A 133 21.21 13.34 -2.70
C LYS A 133 20.07 13.06 -3.70
N ALA A 134 19.16 12.13 -3.39
CA ALA A 134 17.98 11.88 -4.20
C ALA A 134 17.02 13.09 -4.17
N HIS A 135 16.86 13.71 -2.99
CA HIS A 135 16.07 14.93 -2.81
C HIS A 135 16.53 16.04 -3.76
N CYS A 136 17.82 16.37 -3.76
CA CYS A 136 18.37 17.38 -4.66
C CYS A 136 18.24 17.02 -6.16
N ARG A 137 18.25 15.73 -6.53
CA ARG A 137 18.09 15.30 -7.94
C ARG A 137 16.66 15.38 -8.44
N ILE A 138 15.69 15.26 -7.55
CA ILE A 138 14.25 15.34 -7.89
C ILE A 138 13.81 16.81 -8.00
N LEU A 139 14.45 17.68 -7.22
CA LEU A 139 14.15 19.12 -7.18
C LEU A 139 14.96 19.96 -8.18
N ALA A 140 15.97 19.38 -8.85
CA ALA A 140 16.76 20.03 -9.90
C ALA A 140 16.10 19.87 -11.28
#